data_AF-A0A2X0P1K5-F1
#
_entry.id   AF-A0A2X0P1K5-F1
#
_cell.length_a   1.000
_cell.length_b   1.000
_cell.length_c   1.000
_cell.angle_alpha   90.00
_cell.angle_beta   90.00
_cell.angle_gamma   90.00
#
_symmetry.space_group_name_H-M   'P 1'
#
loop_
_entity.id
_entity.type
_entity.pdbx_description
1 polymer ?
#
loop_
_entity_poly.entity_id
_entity_poly.type
_entity_poly.pdbx_seq_one_letter_code
_entity_poly.pdbx_strand_id
1 'polypeptide(L)'
;MKSFGNTKFACFYSAGFSASFHALGCHSKEVAHRWNNFDYVGIVVLISGTFVPAVRYGFFFRFHFEGDPHLRNLYITLIYSAALFTAYTVLAPHAKTPEFRRFRAWVFIALGTSAVFPVGHAVLRYGVSHKSHHFHATLYAERCPERFLPGRFDLFGSSHQIFHVLIILAAASHWAAISEGFRYWHGERGGVCPVR
;
A
#
# COMPACT_ATOMS: atom_id res chain seq x y z
N MET A 1 -18.35 -1.74 -7.93
CA MET A 1 -18.53 -1.95 -6.48
C MET A 1 -17.55 -2.93 -5.84
N LYS A 2 -17.39 -4.19 -6.33
CA LYS A 2 -16.53 -5.20 -5.67
C LYS A 2 -15.07 -4.75 -5.42
N SER A 3 -14.45 -4.04 -6.37
CA SER A 3 -13.06 -3.56 -6.22
C SER A 3 -12.89 -2.48 -5.12
N PHE A 4 -13.92 -1.68 -4.83
CA PHE A 4 -13.88 -0.69 -3.73
C PHE A 4 -14.06 -1.34 -2.36
N GLY A 5 -14.85 -2.42 -2.29
CA GLY A 5 -15.02 -3.20 -1.07
C GLY A 5 -13.68 -3.73 -0.55
N ASN A 6 -12.82 -4.21 -1.45
CA ASN A 6 -11.50 -4.72 -1.11
C ASN A 6 -10.58 -3.66 -0.49
N THR A 7 -10.57 -2.43 -1.02
CA THR A 7 -9.76 -1.34 -0.45
C THR A 7 -10.25 -0.91 0.92
N LYS A 8 -11.56 -0.71 1.10
CA LYS A 8 -12.12 -0.33 2.42
C LYS A 8 -11.85 -1.41 3.46
N PHE A 9 -12.06 -2.67 3.10
CA PHE A 9 -11.76 -3.82 3.93
C PHE A 9 -10.28 -3.81 4.33
N ALA A 10 -9.37 -3.71 3.36
CA ALA A 10 -7.94 -3.73 3.62
C ALA A 10 -7.48 -2.59 4.56
N CYS A 11 -7.98 -1.38 4.36
CA CYS A 11 -7.72 -0.24 5.26
C CYS A 11 -8.24 -0.50 6.68
N PHE A 12 -9.48 -0.99 6.81
CA PHE A 12 -10.10 -1.26 8.10
C PHE A 12 -9.30 -2.28 8.92
N TYR A 13 -8.94 -3.42 8.32
CA TYR A 13 -8.18 -4.46 9.01
C TYR A 13 -6.76 -4.01 9.33
N SER A 14 -6.08 -3.32 8.41
CA SER A 14 -4.73 -2.80 8.67
C SER A 14 -4.73 -1.82 9.85
N ALA A 15 -5.65 -0.85 9.86
CA ALA A 15 -5.73 0.12 10.94
C ALA A 15 -6.14 -0.54 12.27
N GLY A 16 -7.11 -1.47 12.23
CA GLY A 16 -7.58 -2.19 13.41
C GLY A 16 -6.49 -3.05 14.05
N PHE A 17 -5.72 -3.79 13.25
CA PHE A 17 -4.61 -4.58 13.76
C PHE A 17 -3.50 -3.71 14.34
N SER A 18 -3.18 -2.59 13.69
CA SER A 18 -2.19 -1.66 14.21
C SER A 18 -2.61 -1.02 15.53
N ALA A 19 -3.85 -0.52 15.60
CA ALA A 19 -4.40 0.07 16.82
C ALA A 19 -4.42 -0.96 17.97
N SER A 20 -4.81 -2.20 17.68
CA SER A 20 -4.83 -3.28 18.69
C SER A 20 -3.44 -3.62 19.18
N PHE A 21 -2.42 -3.62 18.31
CA PHE A 21 -1.04 -3.84 18.73
C PHE A 21 -0.53 -2.75 19.69
N HIS A 22 -0.75 -1.49 19.36
CA HIS A 22 -0.31 -0.38 20.24
C HIS A 22 -1.11 -0.31 21.54
N ALA A 23 -2.39 -0.69 21.53
CA ALA A 23 -3.22 -0.73 22.73
C ALA A 23 -2.90 -1.91 23.66
N LEU A 24 -2.58 -3.08 23.09
CA LEU A 24 -2.42 -4.35 23.84
C LEU A 24 -0.95 -4.74 24.04
N GLY A 25 0.00 -4.02 23.45
CA GLY A 25 1.42 -4.35 23.45
C GLY A 25 2.08 -4.36 24.83
N CYS A 26 1.49 -3.70 25.83
CA CYS A 26 2.00 -3.68 27.21
C CYS A 26 1.49 -4.83 28.09
N HIS A 27 0.54 -5.65 27.61
CA HIS A 27 -0.12 -6.68 28.42
C HIS A 27 0.82 -7.84 28.80
N SER A 28 1.44 -8.49 27.81
CA SER A 28 2.44 -9.54 28.02
C SER A 28 3.31 -9.71 26.76
N LYS A 29 4.46 -10.39 26.89
CA LYS A 29 5.33 -10.66 25.73
C LYS A 29 4.59 -11.44 24.65
N GLU A 30 3.82 -12.45 25.03
CA GLU A 30 3.05 -13.30 24.12
C GLU A 30 1.98 -12.50 23.38
N VAL A 31 1.25 -11.63 24.09
CA VAL A 31 0.21 -10.77 23.51
C VAL A 31 0.83 -9.74 22.56
N ALA A 32 1.92 -9.08 22.98
CA ALA A 32 2.66 -8.14 22.14
C ALA A 32 3.15 -8.81 20.85
N HIS A 33 3.75 -10.00 20.94
CA HIS A 33 4.22 -10.74 19.77
C HIS A 33 3.08 -11.14 18.82
N ARG A 34 1.94 -11.58 19.37
CA ARG A 34 0.78 -11.97 18.57
C ARG A 34 0.20 -10.78 17.80
N TRP A 35 0.00 -9.65 18.46
CA TRP A 35 -0.55 -8.46 17.81
C TRP A 35 0.44 -7.78 16.89
N ASN A 36 1.74 -7.85 17.17
CA ASN A 36 2.77 -7.39 16.24
C ASN A 36 2.74 -8.18 14.91
N ASN A 37 2.47 -9.49 14.96
CA ASN A 37 2.28 -10.29 13.74
C ASN A 37 1.04 -9.83 12.97
N PHE A 38 -0.07 -9.56 13.66
CA PHE A 38 -1.27 -9.04 13.01
C PHE A 38 -1.07 -7.65 12.40
N ASP A 39 -0.28 -6.78 13.05
CA ASP A 39 0.11 -5.47 12.49
C ASP A 39 0.88 -5.64 11.16
N TYR A 40 1.86 -6.55 11.12
CA TYR A 40 2.58 -6.88 9.89
C TYR A 40 1.67 -7.46 8.79
N VAL A 41 0.76 -8.37 9.15
CA VAL A 41 -0.25 -8.90 8.21
C VAL A 41 -1.14 -7.77 7.70
N GLY A 42 -1.52 -6.83 8.56
CA GLY A 42 -2.28 -5.63 8.20
C GLY A 42 -1.63 -4.84 7.09
N ILE A 43 -0.32 -4.58 7.18
CA ILE A 43 0.45 -3.88 6.13
C ILE A 43 0.40 -4.65 4.80
N VAL A 44 0.60 -5.97 4.82
CA VAL A 44 0.55 -6.81 3.61
C VAL A 44 -0.84 -6.76 2.97
N VAL A 45 -1.89 -6.87 3.77
CA VAL A 45 -3.29 -6.79 3.32
C VAL A 45 -3.60 -5.41 2.74
N LEU A 46 -3.14 -4.33 3.38
CA LEU A 46 -3.31 -2.97 2.89
C LEU A 46 -2.69 -2.77 1.51
N ILE A 47 -1.40 -3.12 1.36
CA ILE A 47 -0.67 -2.91 0.10
C ILE A 47 -1.29 -3.76 -1.01
N SER A 48 -1.47 -5.06 -0.80
CA SER A 48 -2.03 -5.95 -1.82
C SER A 48 -3.49 -5.60 -2.16
N GLY A 49 -4.31 -5.26 -1.16
CA GLY A 49 -5.72 -4.92 -1.33
C GLY A 49 -5.96 -3.58 -2.05
N THR A 50 -5.08 -2.60 -1.87
CA THR A 50 -5.12 -1.33 -2.61
C THR A 50 -4.61 -1.48 -4.04
N PHE A 51 -3.60 -2.31 -4.26
CA PHE A 51 -2.99 -2.52 -5.58
C PHE A 51 -3.95 -3.09 -6.64
N VAL A 52 -4.81 -4.04 -6.24
CA VAL A 52 -5.72 -4.73 -7.16
C VAL A 52 -6.68 -3.79 -7.90
N PRO A 53 -7.44 -2.89 -7.23
CA PRO A 53 -8.26 -1.91 -7.93
C PRO A 53 -7.45 -0.98 -8.84
N ALA A 54 -6.26 -0.53 -8.41
CA ALA A 54 -5.42 0.35 -9.22
C ALA A 54 -5.04 -0.32 -10.56
N VAL A 55 -4.56 -1.56 -10.52
CA VAL A 55 -4.23 -2.32 -11.74
C VAL A 55 -5.48 -2.60 -12.58
N ARG A 56 -6.60 -2.94 -11.94
CA ARG A 56 -7.86 -3.21 -12.64
C ARG A 56 -8.35 -1.99 -13.42
N TYR A 57 -8.28 -0.79 -12.87
CA TYR A 57 -8.70 0.43 -13.55
C TYR A 57 -7.65 0.98 -14.51
N GLY A 58 -6.35 0.81 -14.20
CA GLY A 58 -5.24 1.27 -15.05
C GLY A 58 -5.09 0.47 -16.35
N PHE A 59 -5.27 -0.85 -16.29
CA PHE A 59 -5.19 -1.75 -17.45
C PHE A 59 -6.56 -2.12 -18.03
N PHE A 60 -7.60 -1.38 -17.66
CA PHE A 60 -8.89 -1.46 -18.34
C PHE A 60 -8.88 -0.76 -19.71
N PHE A 61 -7.84 0.03 -20.00
CA PHE A 61 -7.73 0.87 -21.19
C PHE A 61 -7.46 0.07 -22.49
N ARG A 62 -8.49 -0.05 -23.35
CA ARG A 62 -8.42 0.22 -24.81
C ARG A 62 -9.83 0.45 -25.37
N PHE A 63 -9.91 1.42 -26.29
CA PHE A 63 -11.02 1.67 -27.22
C PHE A 63 -11.59 0.37 -27.79
N HIS A 64 -12.92 0.20 -27.70
CA HIS A 64 -13.67 -0.94 -28.22
C HIS A 64 -13.26 -2.32 -27.66
N PHE A 65 -13.89 -2.68 -26.54
CA PHE A 65 -14.22 -4.06 -26.18
C PHE A 65 -13.15 -5.09 -25.79
N GLU A 66 -11.84 -4.81 -25.82
CA GLU A 66 -10.82 -5.73 -25.29
C GLU A 66 -9.75 -4.99 -24.46
N GLY A 67 -9.84 -5.09 -23.12
CA GLY A 67 -8.69 -4.80 -22.25
C GLY A 67 -7.57 -5.83 -22.48
N ASP A 68 -6.40 -5.64 -21.84
CA ASP A 68 -5.34 -6.65 -21.83
C ASP A 68 -5.45 -7.50 -20.53
N PRO A 69 -6.34 -8.52 -20.49
CA PRO A 69 -6.57 -9.31 -19.30
C PRO A 69 -5.29 -10.05 -18.88
N HIS A 70 -4.38 -10.33 -19.81
CA HIS A 70 -3.11 -10.99 -19.53
C HIS A 70 -2.20 -10.10 -18.68
N LEU A 71 -1.95 -8.85 -19.10
CA LEU A 71 -1.13 -7.92 -18.30
C LEU A 71 -1.76 -7.60 -16.94
N ARG A 72 -3.07 -7.36 -16.91
CA ARG A 72 -3.79 -7.12 -15.66
C ARG A 72 -3.64 -8.30 -14.70
N ASN A 73 -3.88 -9.52 -15.17
CA ASN A 73 -3.81 -10.71 -14.34
C ASN A 73 -2.35 -11.00 -13.94
N LEU A 74 -1.38 -10.75 -14.82
CA LEU A 74 0.05 -10.87 -14.50
C LEU A 74 0.42 -9.97 -13.31
N TYR A 75 0.11 -8.68 -13.36
CA TYR A 75 0.42 -7.77 -12.25
C TYR A 75 -0.32 -8.11 -10.95
N ILE A 76 -1.57 -8.57 -11.04
CA ILE A 76 -2.34 -9.04 -9.87
C ILE A 76 -1.69 -10.30 -9.27
N THR A 77 -1.27 -11.26 -10.10
CA THR A 77 -0.57 -12.46 -9.63
C THR A 77 0.76 -12.09 -8.99
N LEU A 78 1.55 -11.23 -9.63
CA LEU A 78 2.85 -10.78 -9.10
C LEU A 78 2.72 -10.10 -7.74
N ILE A 79 1.74 -9.19 -7.56
CA ILE A 79 1.56 -8.53 -6.26
C ILE A 79 1.13 -9.53 -5.17
N TYR A 80 0.26 -10.50 -5.48
CA TYR A 80 -0.12 -11.51 -4.49
C TYR A 80 1.03 -12.47 -4.16
N SER A 81 1.84 -12.87 -5.15
CA SER A 81 3.04 -13.66 -4.91
C SER A 81 4.05 -12.90 -4.04
N ALA A 82 4.30 -11.63 -4.33
CA ALA A 82 5.18 -10.77 -3.54
C ALA A 82 4.63 -10.51 -2.13
N ALA A 83 3.32 -10.36 -1.98
CA ALA A 83 2.64 -10.20 -0.70
C ALA A 83 2.77 -11.46 0.16
N LEU A 84 2.59 -12.65 -0.43
CA LEU A 84 2.77 -13.92 0.27
C LEU A 84 4.23 -14.12 0.72
N PHE A 85 5.18 -13.82 -0.16
CA PHE A 85 6.61 -13.85 0.18
C PHE A 85 6.94 -12.87 1.30
N THR A 86 6.39 -11.66 1.24
CA THR A 86 6.55 -10.65 2.31
C THR A 86 5.97 -11.16 3.63
N ALA A 87 4.75 -11.69 3.64
CA ALA A 87 4.14 -12.25 4.84
C ALA A 87 4.99 -13.39 5.42
N TYR A 88 5.47 -14.32 4.58
CA TYR A 88 6.34 -15.40 5.02
C TYR A 88 7.63 -14.86 5.69
N THR A 89 8.30 -13.92 5.04
CA THR A 89 9.57 -13.37 5.54
C THR A 89 9.42 -12.59 6.85
N VAL A 90 8.38 -11.75 6.98
CA VAL A 90 8.20 -10.91 8.18
C VAL A 90 7.60 -11.66 9.38
N LEU A 91 6.89 -12.76 9.13
CA LEU A 91 6.32 -13.62 10.18
C LEU A 91 7.29 -14.72 10.66
N ALA A 92 8.35 -14.99 9.89
CA ALA A 92 9.35 -15.98 10.24
C ALA A 92 9.96 -15.69 11.63
N PRO A 93 10.20 -16.72 12.48
CA PRO A 93 10.70 -16.53 13.85
C PRO A 93 11.98 -15.69 13.94
N HIS A 94 12.92 -15.88 13.02
CA HIS A 94 14.17 -15.11 12.97
C HIS A 94 13.97 -13.62 12.68
N ALA A 95 12.87 -13.26 12.01
CA ALA A 95 12.65 -11.89 11.54
C ALA A 95 12.06 -11.03 12.65
N LYS A 96 11.78 -11.60 13.84
CA LYS A 96 11.17 -10.90 14.97
C LYS A 96 12.19 -10.11 15.80
N THR A 97 13.47 -10.39 15.64
CA THR A 97 14.49 -9.74 16.45
C THR A 97 14.74 -8.29 16.01
N PRO A 98 15.27 -7.42 16.88
CA PRO A 98 15.54 -6.02 16.56
C PRO A 98 16.52 -5.83 15.39
N GLU A 99 17.44 -6.77 15.19
CA GLU A 99 18.46 -6.75 14.14
C GLU A 99 17.81 -6.78 12.73
N PHE A 100 16.71 -7.53 12.59
CA PHE A 100 15.96 -7.63 11.33
C PHE A 100 15.00 -6.46 11.09
N ARG A 101 14.95 -5.44 11.95
CA ARG A 101 14.03 -4.30 11.79
C ARG A 101 14.22 -3.59 10.45
N ARG A 102 15.48 -3.37 10.05
CA ARG A 102 15.80 -2.74 8.76
C ARG A 102 15.40 -3.62 7.59
N PHE A 103 15.65 -4.93 7.70
CA PHE A 103 15.24 -5.90 6.69
C PHE A 103 13.72 -5.86 6.48
N ARG A 104 12.92 -5.95 7.55
CA ARG A 104 11.45 -5.88 7.47
C ARG A 104 10.99 -4.59 6.79
N ALA A 105 11.56 -3.45 7.19
CA ALA A 105 11.24 -2.15 6.58
C ALA A 105 11.49 -2.15 5.07
N TRP A 106 12.66 -2.65 4.62
CA TRP A 106 12.99 -2.73 3.20
C TRP A 106 12.08 -3.66 2.41
N VAL A 107 11.67 -4.80 2.98
CA VAL A 107 10.71 -5.70 2.33
C VAL A 107 9.36 -5.00 2.11
N PHE A 108 8.84 -4.29 3.12
CA PHE A 108 7.61 -3.51 2.96
C PHE A 108 7.74 -2.35 1.97
N ILE A 109 8.86 -1.62 2.00
CA ILE A 109 9.15 -0.56 1.03
C ILE A 109 9.14 -1.16 -0.38
N ALA A 110 9.86 -2.26 -0.61
CA ALA A 110 9.94 -2.91 -1.92
C ALA A 110 8.55 -3.35 -2.41
N LEU A 111 7.73 -3.94 -1.53
CA LEU A 111 6.36 -4.33 -1.87
C LEU A 111 5.52 -3.11 -2.27
N GLY A 112 5.60 -2.00 -1.52
CA GLY A 112 4.88 -0.76 -1.83
C GLY A 112 5.37 -0.08 -3.11
N THR A 113 6.69 0.04 -3.30
CA THR A 113 7.29 0.69 -4.48
C THR A 113 7.17 -0.15 -5.75
N SER A 114 6.81 -1.43 -5.65
CA SER A 114 6.53 -2.28 -6.81
C SER A 114 5.42 -1.71 -7.72
N ALA A 115 4.57 -0.80 -7.20
CA ALA A 115 3.55 -0.10 -7.97
C ALA A 115 4.11 0.79 -9.10
N VAL A 116 5.39 1.17 -9.04
CA VAL A 116 6.06 1.91 -10.11
C VAL A 116 6.05 1.12 -11.43
N PHE A 117 6.13 -0.22 -11.39
CA PHE A 117 6.12 -1.04 -12.60
C PHE A 117 4.79 -0.99 -13.37
N PRO A 118 3.62 -1.33 -12.78
CA PRO A 118 2.34 -1.22 -13.50
C PRO A 118 1.98 0.22 -13.84
N VAL A 119 2.28 1.20 -12.99
CA VAL A 119 2.01 2.62 -13.29
C VAL A 119 2.89 3.09 -14.45
N GLY A 120 4.19 2.81 -14.41
CA GLY A 120 5.11 3.16 -15.50
C GLY A 120 4.72 2.47 -16.81
N HIS A 121 4.37 1.19 -16.79
CA HIS A 121 3.89 0.48 -17.98
C HIS A 121 2.58 1.09 -18.52
N ALA A 122 1.63 1.43 -17.65
CA ALA A 122 0.41 2.13 -18.07
C ALA A 122 0.72 3.50 -18.70
N VAL A 123 1.62 4.29 -18.11
CA VAL A 123 2.03 5.60 -18.64
C VAL A 123 2.72 5.47 -19.99
N LEU A 124 3.64 4.50 -20.16
CA LEU A 124 4.32 4.26 -21.43
C LEU A 124 3.35 3.81 -22.53
N ARG A 125 2.30 3.06 -22.16
CA ARG A 125 1.33 2.52 -23.13
C ARG A 125 0.22 3.50 -23.48
N TYR A 126 -0.24 4.32 -22.52
CA TYR A 126 -1.43 5.17 -22.66
C TYR A 126 -1.11 6.68 -22.66
N GLY A 127 0.15 7.05 -22.42
CA GLY A 127 0.60 8.44 -22.35
C GLY A 127 0.25 9.13 -21.02
N VAL A 128 0.90 10.26 -20.76
CA VAL A 128 0.62 11.11 -19.59
C VAL A 128 -0.55 12.04 -19.93
N SER A 129 -1.77 11.67 -19.53
CA SER A 129 -2.84 12.67 -19.40
C SER A 129 -2.39 13.71 -18.36
N HIS A 130 -2.44 15.00 -18.71
CA HIS A 130 -1.87 16.13 -17.97
C HIS A 130 -2.49 16.41 -16.57
N LYS A 131 -3.01 15.40 -15.87
CA LYS A 131 -3.68 15.53 -14.56
C LYS A 131 -3.22 14.53 -13.50
N SER A 132 -2.10 13.84 -13.71
CA SER A 132 -1.63 12.78 -12.79
C SER A 132 -0.54 13.28 -11.84
N HIS A 133 -0.92 13.88 -10.71
CA HIS A 133 0.02 14.20 -9.62
C HIS A 133 0.28 12.95 -8.77
N HIS A 134 1.34 12.20 -9.07
CA HIS A 134 1.76 11.05 -8.26
C HIS A 134 3.26 11.13 -7.96
N PHE A 135 3.62 12.00 -7.02
CA PHE A 135 4.82 11.84 -6.20
C PHE A 135 4.34 11.45 -4.81
N HIS A 136 4.99 10.48 -4.15
CA HIS A 136 5.29 10.40 -2.71
C HIS A 136 5.71 8.96 -2.34
N ALA A 137 6.97 8.76 -1.93
CA ALA A 137 7.40 7.74 -0.94
C ALA A 137 8.95 7.73 -0.75
N THR A 138 9.52 8.65 0.04
CA THR A 138 10.96 8.60 0.43
C THR A 138 11.26 9.00 1.88
N LEU A 139 10.31 8.85 2.83
CA LEU A 139 10.53 9.31 4.22
C LEU A 139 10.53 8.22 5.31
N TYR A 140 10.33 6.94 4.99
CA TYR A 140 10.33 5.88 6.01
C TYR A 140 11.72 5.32 6.38
N ALA A 141 12.72 5.43 5.49
CA ALA A 141 13.95 4.66 5.61
C ALA A 141 14.92 5.14 6.72
N GLU A 142 14.80 6.36 7.23
CA GLU A 142 15.91 7.00 7.98
C GLU A 142 15.67 7.37 9.45
N ARG A 143 14.51 7.06 10.06
CA ARG A 143 14.22 7.44 11.47
C ARG A 143 14.48 8.94 11.76
N CYS A 144 14.06 9.81 10.85
CA CYS A 144 14.07 11.25 11.07
C CYS A 144 12.71 11.65 11.69
N PRO A 145 12.64 12.36 12.83
CA PRO A 145 13.68 13.18 13.48
C PRO A 145 14.33 12.59 14.75
N GLU A 146 13.89 11.44 15.24
CA GLU A 146 14.33 10.85 16.53
C GLU A 146 15.82 10.48 16.59
N ARG A 147 16.51 10.40 15.45
CA ARG A 147 17.97 10.25 15.37
C ARG A 147 18.74 11.45 15.92
N PHE A 148 18.15 12.66 15.88
CA PHE A 148 18.87 13.91 16.17
C PHE A 148 18.67 14.41 17.61
N LEU A 149 17.59 14.01 18.29
CA LEU A 149 17.25 14.44 19.66
C LEU A 149 16.59 13.31 20.46
N PRO A 150 17.38 12.44 21.11
CA PRO A 150 16.84 11.40 22.00
C PRO A 150 16.03 12.04 23.14
N GLY A 151 14.82 11.53 23.42
CA GLY A 151 13.97 11.95 24.55
C GLY A 151 13.04 13.16 24.33
N ARG A 152 13.03 13.78 23.13
CA ARG A 152 12.09 14.89 22.82
C ARG A 152 10.81 14.46 22.10
N PHE A 153 10.79 13.26 21.52
CA PHE A 153 9.70 12.76 20.68
C PHE A 153 8.98 11.55 21.30
N ASP A 154 9.06 11.41 22.63
CA ASP A 154 8.55 10.23 23.34
C ASP A 154 7.01 10.18 23.34
N LEU A 155 6.34 11.34 23.27
CA LEU A 155 4.88 11.46 23.25
C LEU A 155 4.32 11.87 21.88
N PHE A 156 4.96 12.82 21.19
CA PHE A 156 4.52 13.35 19.90
C PHE A 156 5.70 13.48 18.93
N GLY A 157 5.47 13.15 17.66
CA GLY A 157 6.45 13.31 16.58
C GLY A 157 7.48 12.19 16.46
N SER A 158 7.23 11.02 17.06
CA SER A 158 8.07 9.84 16.84
C SER A 158 8.00 9.39 15.38
N SER A 159 9.06 8.76 14.86
CA SER A 159 9.09 8.27 13.49
C SER A 159 7.96 7.28 13.21
N HIS A 160 7.55 6.53 14.24
CA HIS A 160 6.45 5.57 14.16
C HIS A 160 5.08 6.27 14.02
N GLN A 161 4.88 7.39 14.71
CA GLN A 161 3.67 8.22 14.52
C GLN A 161 3.64 8.86 13.14
N ILE A 162 4.78 9.41 12.68
CA ILE A 162 4.90 9.98 11.34
C ILE A 162 4.61 8.92 10.28
N PHE A 163 5.13 7.70 10.46
CA PHE A 163 4.85 6.58 9.56
C PHE A 163 3.35 6.26 9.46
N HIS A 164 2.64 6.18 10.60
CA HIS A 164 1.19 5.95 10.60
C HIS A 164 0.43 7.05 9.87
N VAL A 165 0.78 8.31 10.09
CA VAL A 165 0.18 9.45 9.37
C VAL A 165 0.43 9.32 7.86
N LEU A 166 1.66 9.00 7.45
CA LEU A 166 2.00 8.79 6.04
C LEU A 166 1.23 7.64 5.41
N ILE A 167 1.01 6.53 6.12
CA ILE A 167 0.19 5.41 5.64
C ILE A 167 -1.26 5.85 5.41
N ILE A 168 -1.85 6.59 6.35
CA ILE A 168 -3.24 7.08 6.22
C ILE A 168 -3.36 8.02 5.01
N LEU A 169 -2.42 8.96 4.85
CA LEU A 169 -2.39 9.87 3.71
C LEU A 169 -2.20 9.13 2.38
N ALA A 170 -1.31 8.13 2.34
CA ALA A 170 -1.11 7.30 1.17
C ALA A 170 -2.41 6.53 0.83
N ALA A 171 -3.05 5.89 1.81
CA ALA A 171 -4.33 5.21 1.61
C ALA A 171 -5.44 6.16 1.13
N ALA A 172 -5.52 7.38 1.65
CA ALA A 172 -6.47 8.40 1.22
C ALA A 172 -6.21 8.85 -0.23
N SER A 173 -4.94 9.12 -0.59
CA SER A 173 -4.58 9.45 -1.97
C SER A 173 -4.89 8.31 -2.95
N HIS A 174 -4.63 7.07 -2.53
CA HIS A 174 -4.91 5.88 -3.32
C HIS A 174 -6.43 5.68 -3.51
N TRP A 175 -7.21 5.94 -2.46
CA TRP A 175 -8.66 5.94 -2.53
C TRP A 175 -9.20 7.00 -3.49
N ALA A 176 -8.67 8.23 -3.42
CA ALA A 176 -9.03 9.32 -4.34
C ALA A 176 -8.73 8.95 -5.79
N ALA A 177 -7.55 8.39 -6.07
CA ALA A 177 -7.15 7.96 -7.41
C ALA A 177 -8.08 6.85 -7.97
N ILE A 178 -8.38 5.82 -7.18
CA ILE A 178 -9.33 4.76 -7.60
C ILE A 178 -10.73 5.36 -7.83
N SER A 179 -11.16 6.28 -6.96
CA SER A 179 -12.48 6.93 -7.06
C SER A 179 -12.61 7.75 -8.34
N GLU A 180 -11.59 8.49 -8.74
CA GLU A 180 -11.56 9.20 -10.02
C GLU A 180 -11.56 8.22 -11.19
N GLY A 181 -10.78 7.13 -11.11
CA GLY A 181 -10.80 6.07 -12.12
C GLY A 181 -12.21 5.48 -12.29
N PHE A 182 -12.91 5.20 -11.19
CA PHE A 182 -14.29 4.71 -11.26
C PHE A 182 -15.26 5.74 -11.82
N ARG A 183 -15.17 7.02 -11.41
CA ARG A 183 -15.98 8.09 -11.98
C ARG A 183 -15.75 8.25 -13.47
N TYR A 184 -14.52 8.07 -13.93
CA TYR A 184 -14.19 8.09 -15.35
C TYR A 184 -14.87 6.95 -16.12
N TRP A 185 -14.82 5.72 -15.58
CA TRP A 185 -15.34 4.53 -16.24
C TRP A 185 -16.86 4.33 -16.10
N HIS A 186 -17.47 4.85 -15.04
CA HIS A 186 -18.88 4.60 -14.70
C HIS A 186 -19.71 5.89 -14.51
N GLY A 187 -19.11 7.06 -14.70
CA GLY A 187 -19.76 8.37 -14.55
C GLY A 187 -19.67 9.24 -15.81
N GLU A 188 -19.77 10.56 -15.64
CA GLU A 188 -20.01 11.62 -16.65
C GLU A 188 -19.17 11.58 -17.95
N ARG A 189 -18.03 10.88 -17.97
CA ARG A 189 -17.11 10.83 -19.13
C ARG A 189 -17.30 9.61 -20.04
N GLY A 190 -18.21 8.69 -19.71
CA GLY A 190 -18.61 7.56 -20.57
C GLY A 190 -17.46 6.63 -20.98
N GLY A 191 -16.32 6.63 -20.28
CA GLY A 191 -15.14 5.84 -20.63
C GLY A 191 -14.48 6.21 -21.97
N VAL A 192 -14.82 7.34 -22.60
CA VAL A 192 -14.29 7.75 -23.90
C VAL A 192 -13.04 8.60 -23.70
N CYS A 193 -11.90 8.15 -24.23
CA CYS A 193 -10.67 8.94 -24.22
C CYS A 193 -10.58 9.76 -25.51
N PRO A 194 -10.32 11.07 -25.50
CA PRO A 194 -10.11 11.81 -26.74
C PRO A 194 -8.84 11.28 -27.42
N VAL A 195 -9.00 10.71 -28.62
CA VAL A 195 -7.88 10.25 -29.44
C VAL A 195 -7.07 11.47 -29.89
N ARG A 196 -5.77 11.46 -29.65
CA ARG A 196 -4.81 12.17 -30.50
C ARG A 196 -4.12 11.14 -31.37
#